data_AF-A0A430HED5-F1
#
_entry.id   AF-A0A430HED5-F1
#
_cell.length_a   1.000
_cell.length_b   1.000
_cell.length_c   1.000
_cell.angle_alpha   90.00
_cell.angle_beta   90.00
_cell.angle_gamma   90.00
#
_symmetry.space_group_name_H-M   'P 1'
#
loop_
_entity.id
_entity.type
_entity.pdbx_description
1 polymer ?
#
loop_
_entity_poly.entity_id
_entity_poly.type
_entity_poly.pdbx_seq_one_letter_code
_entity_poly.pdbx_strand_id
1 'polypeptide(L)'
;MKNPYHRALAILLSSACLGAIAAPGEGRMPPPGPGHHQHGPAFAPGVDLSDAQEDKVFAIMHAQEPKRREYRRTLHQSQDALRALGTAEQFDEARAASLAQAAGNALAALTLLDARTDAQVRAVLTPEQRKQSAENRPRREQRRPGRQAD
;
A
#
# COMPACT_ATOMS: atom_id res chain seq x y z
N MET A 1 -4.89 11.18 26.83
CA MET A 1 -4.36 11.82 25.61
C MET A 1 -2.85 11.98 25.76
N LYS A 2 -2.05 11.19 25.05
CA LYS A 2 -0.58 11.26 25.13
C LYS A 2 0.00 11.08 23.71
N ASN A 3 0.52 12.17 23.14
CA ASN A 3 1.31 12.18 21.91
C ASN A 3 2.77 11.86 22.26
N PRO A 4 3.41 10.87 21.63
CA PRO A 4 4.85 10.69 21.76
C PRO A 4 5.57 11.17 20.48
N TYR A 5 5.86 12.48 20.41
CA TYR A 5 6.90 13.01 19.52
C TYR A 5 8.04 13.54 20.37
N HIS A 6 8.96 12.67 20.76
CA HIS A 6 10.24 13.07 21.31
C HIS A 6 11.35 12.15 20.78
N ARG A 7 12.26 12.75 20.00
CA ARG A 7 13.73 12.55 19.97
C ARG A 7 14.23 13.03 18.59
N ALA A 8 14.61 14.30 18.49
CA ALA A 8 15.92 14.87 18.85
C ALA A 8 16.98 14.63 17.75
N LEU A 9 17.22 15.74 17.04
CA LEU A 9 18.31 16.10 16.14
C LEU A 9 19.69 15.97 16.82
N ALA A 10 20.74 15.53 16.09
CA ALA A 10 22.13 16.00 16.26
C ALA A 10 23.20 15.27 15.40
N ILE A 11 23.81 16.03 14.44
CA ILE A 11 25.26 16.23 14.10
C ILE A 11 26.14 14.96 13.82
N LEU A 12 27.06 14.84 12.84
CA LEU A 12 28.13 15.71 12.30
C LEU A 12 28.62 15.23 10.91
N LEU A 13 29.02 16.20 10.08
CA LEU A 13 29.90 16.02 8.93
C LEU A 13 31.30 15.57 9.35
N SER A 14 31.92 14.68 8.57
CA SER A 14 33.38 14.59 8.42
C SER A 14 33.74 14.03 7.05
N SER A 15 34.77 14.64 6.45
CA SER A 15 35.18 14.59 5.04
C SER A 15 36.46 13.78 4.87
N ALA A 16 36.58 13.12 3.70
CA ALA A 16 37.79 12.69 2.95
C ALA A 16 38.80 11.75 3.64
N CYS A 17 39.52 10.82 3.00
CA CYS A 17 39.61 10.30 1.64
C CYS A 17 40.51 9.03 1.69
N LEU A 18 40.43 8.21 0.63
CA LEU A 18 41.44 7.27 0.10
C LEU A 18 41.69 5.90 0.79
N GLY A 19 41.29 4.85 0.06
CA GLY A 19 42.26 3.91 -0.51
C GLY A 19 42.38 2.53 0.13
N ALA A 20 41.61 1.56 -0.37
CA ALA A 20 42.04 0.16 -0.43
C ALA A 20 41.35 -0.56 -1.60
N ILE A 21 42.17 -1.06 -2.53
CA ILE A 21 41.79 -1.95 -3.62
C ILE A 21 41.57 -3.35 -3.03
N ALA A 22 40.38 -3.92 -3.23
CA ALA A 22 40.13 -5.35 -3.04
C ALA A 22 39.03 -5.84 -3.99
N ALA A 23 39.46 -6.65 -4.96
CA ALA A 23 38.80 -7.67 -5.79
C ALA A 23 37.27 -7.63 -6.10
N PRO A 24 36.85 -7.99 -7.34
CA PRO A 24 35.45 -8.18 -7.68
C PRO A 24 34.97 -9.52 -7.10
N GLY A 25 34.33 -9.47 -5.93
CA GLY A 25 33.59 -10.59 -5.36
C GLY A 25 32.21 -10.68 -5.99
N GLU A 26 31.95 -11.80 -6.63
CA GLU A 26 30.74 -12.18 -7.35
C GLU A 26 29.44 -11.79 -6.63
N GLY A 27 28.56 -11.11 -7.36
CA GLY A 27 27.17 -10.88 -6.97
C GLY A 27 26.42 -12.20 -6.86
N ARG A 28 26.42 -12.79 -5.67
CA ARG A 28 25.55 -13.92 -5.35
C ARG A 28 24.26 -13.37 -4.77
N MET A 29 23.29 -13.13 -5.65
CA MET A 29 21.89 -13.05 -5.22
C MET A 29 21.57 -14.33 -4.43
N PRO A 30 20.92 -14.23 -3.26
CA PRO A 30 20.47 -15.42 -2.55
C PRO A 30 19.53 -16.21 -3.48
N PRO A 31 19.65 -17.55 -3.55
CA PRO A 31 18.75 -18.36 -4.36
C PRO A 31 17.30 -18.14 -3.88
N PRO A 32 16.31 -18.08 -4.79
CA PRO A 32 14.91 -18.06 -4.39
C PRO A 32 14.63 -19.30 -3.54
N GLY A 33 14.22 -19.08 -2.29
CA GLY A 33 13.90 -20.15 -1.35
C GLY A 33 12.76 -21.02 -1.88
N PRO A 34 12.74 -22.33 -1.53
CA PRO A 34 11.70 -23.23 -1.98
C PRO A 34 10.40 -22.94 -1.21
N GLY A 35 9.31 -22.74 -1.95
CA GLY A 35 7.96 -22.86 -1.41
C GLY A 35 7.23 -21.56 -1.08
N HIS A 36 7.00 -20.71 -2.08
CA HIS A 36 5.71 -20.01 -2.10
C HIS A 36 4.69 -21.00 -2.66
N HIS A 37 4.10 -21.80 -1.76
CA HIS A 37 2.87 -22.49 -2.07
C HIS A 37 1.88 -21.47 -2.61
N GLN A 38 1.30 -21.85 -3.74
CA GLN A 38 0.26 -21.20 -4.51
C GLN A 38 -0.81 -20.57 -3.63
N HIS A 39 -0.57 -19.36 -3.13
CA HIS A 39 -1.66 -18.47 -2.85
C HIS A 39 -2.04 -17.93 -4.21
N GLY A 40 -3.16 -18.42 -4.74
CA GLY A 40 -3.85 -17.75 -5.84
C GLY A 40 -3.88 -16.23 -5.57
N PRO A 41 -3.91 -15.40 -6.62
CA PRO A 41 -3.72 -13.96 -6.51
C PRO A 41 -4.41 -13.40 -5.26
N ALA A 42 -3.68 -12.62 -4.44
CA ALA A 42 -4.16 -12.08 -3.15
C ALA A 42 -5.49 -11.27 -3.24
N PHE A 43 -6.03 -11.12 -4.44
CA PHE A 43 -7.28 -10.49 -4.83
C PHE A 43 -8.52 -11.35 -4.59
N ALA A 44 -8.39 -12.67 -4.38
CA ALA A 44 -9.50 -13.58 -4.03
C ALA A 44 -9.10 -14.57 -2.91
N PRO A 45 -8.91 -14.10 -1.66
CA PRO A 45 -8.46 -14.97 -0.58
C PRO A 45 -9.44 -16.13 -0.33
N GLY A 46 -8.92 -17.34 -0.36
CA GLY A 46 -9.66 -18.56 0.03
C GLY A 46 -10.50 -19.19 -1.09
N VAL A 47 -10.24 -18.87 -2.36
CA VAL A 47 -10.88 -19.52 -3.51
C VAL A 47 -9.82 -19.92 -4.53
N ASP A 48 -9.89 -21.17 -5.00
CA ASP A 48 -9.05 -21.64 -6.10
C ASP A 48 -9.62 -21.14 -7.43
N LEU A 49 -8.78 -20.45 -8.20
CA LEU A 49 -9.11 -19.94 -9.53
C LEU A 49 -8.59 -20.91 -10.59
N SER A 50 -9.32 -21.06 -11.70
CA SER A 50 -8.75 -21.71 -12.88
C SER A 50 -7.78 -20.78 -13.61
N ASP A 51 -6.87 -21.33 -14.43
CA ASP A 51 -5.91 -20.54 -15.23
C ASP A 51 -6.60 -19.42 -16.03
N ALA A 52 -7.73 -19.74 -16.68
CA ALA A 52 -8.51 -18.77 -17.44
C ALA A 52 -9.17 -17.68 -16.56
N GLN A 53 -9.44 -17.95 -15.29
CA GLN A 53 -9.90 -16.96 -14.33
C GLN A 53 -8.74 -16.10 -13.83
N GLU A 54 -7.58 -16.71 -13.54
CA GLU A 54 -6.37 -15.99 -13.15
C GLU A 54 -5.93 -14.99 -14.21
N ASP A 55 -5.93 -15.37 -15.49
CA ASP A 55 -5.62 -14.47 -16.61
C ASP A 55 -6.56 -13.26 -16.67
N LYS A 56 -7.86 -13.48 -16.46
CA LYS A 56 -8.86 -12.39 -16.43
C LYS A 56 -8.64 -11.47 -15.24
N VAL A 57 -8.38 -12.02 -14.05
CA VAL A 57 -8.07 -11.23 -12.85
C VAL A 57 -6.79 -10.43 -13.06
N PHE A 58 -5.75 -11.05 -13.61
CA PHE A 58 -4.49 -10.38 -13.93
C PHE A 58 -4.70 -9.20 -14.89
N ALA A 59 -5.45 -9.41 -15.97
CA ALA A 59 -5.77 -8.37 -16.95
C ALA A 59 -6.55 -7.20 -16.31
N ILE A 60 -7.56 -7.50 -15.48
CA ILE A 60 -8.32 -6.47 -14.72
C ILE A 60 -7.36 -5.66 -13.86
N MET A 61 -6.51 -6.33 -13.08
CA MET A 61 -5.59 -5.67 -12.15
C MET A 61 -4.52 -4.83 -12.85
N HIS A 62 -4.01 -5.28 -13.99
CA HIS A 62 -3.02 -4.55 -14.80
C HIS A 62 -3.65 -3.33 -15.49
N ALA A 63 -4.86 -3.45 -16.01
CA ALA A 63 -5.54 -2.36 -16.70
C ALA A 63 -5.76 -1.12 -15.81
N GLN A 64 -6.04 -1.32 -14.52
CA GLN A 64 -6.24 -0.22 -13.57
C GLN A 64 -4.95 0.34 -12.96
N GLU A 65 -3.84 -0.39 -13.06
CA GLU A 65 -2.64 -0.11 -12.29
C GLU A 65 -2.04 1.29 -12.57
N PRO A 66 -2.01 1.81 -13.82
CA PRO A 66 -1.53 3.16 -14.10
C PRO A 66 -2.31 4.24 -13.33
N LYS A 67 -3.65 4.18 -13.35
CA LYS A 67 -4.51 5.13 -12.63
C LYS A 67 -4.31 5.03 -11.12
N ARG A 68 -4.20 3.81 -10.61
CA ARG A 68 -3.92 3.57 -9.19
C ARG A 68 -2.59 4.19 -8.76
N ARG A 69 -1.53 4.05 -9.56
CA ARG A 69 -0.23 4.70 -9.29
C ARG A 69 -0.35 6.21 -9.26
N GLU A 70 -1.05 6.79 -10.23
CA GLU A 70 -1.28 8.24 -10.32
C GLU A 70 -1.97 8.77 -9.06
N TYR A 71 -3.10 8.18 -8.67
CA TYR A 71 -3.82 8.63 -7.46
C TYR A 71 -3.00 8.43 -6.18
N ARG A 72 -2.26 7.33 -6.04
CA ARG A 72 -1.35 7.14 -4.89
C ARG A 72 -0.27 8.20 -4.85
N ARG A 73 0.32 8.53 -6.00
CA ARG A 73 1.34 9.57 -6.09
C ARG A 73 0.78 10.90 -5.60
N THR A 74 -0.38 11.31 -6.11
CA THR A 74 -1.05 12.54 -5.65
C THR A 74 -1.35 12.50 -4.17
N LEU A 75 -1.92 11.39 -3.67
CA LEU A 75 -2.23 11.23 -2.24
C LEU A 75 -0.98 11.42 -1.36
N HIS A 76 0.11 10.70 -1.66
CA HIS A 76 1.35 10.79 -0.90
C HIS A 76 1.97 12.18 -0.96
N GLN A 77 2.07 12.76 -2.16
CA GLN A 77 2.62 14.10 -2.34
C GLN A 77 1.82 15.16 -1.58
N SER A 78 0.49 15.11 -1.63
CA SER A 78 -0.36 16.03 -0.89
C SER A 78 -0.24 15.85 0.62
N GLN A 79 -0.17 14.61 1.11
CA GLN A 79 0.01 14.32 2.53
C GLN A 79 1.37 14.75 3.06
N ASP A 80 2.44 14.52 2.29
CA ASP A 80 3.80 14.91 2.68
C ASP A 80 3.95 16.44 2.69
N ALA A 81 3.39 17.13 1.69
CA ALA A 81 3.37 18.59 1.65
C ALA A 81 2.54 19.18 2.80
N LEU A 82 1.38 18.59 3.12
CA LEU A 82 0.57 19.02 4.26
C LEU A 82 1.30 18.81 5.59
N ARG A 83 1.98 17.67 5.76
CA ARG A 83 2.81 17.39 6.94
C ARG A 83 3.94 18.40 7.09
N ALA A 84 4.59 18.78 5.98
CA ALA A 84 5.64 19.78 5.98
C ALA A 84 5.14 21.18 6.39
N LEU A 85 3.93 21.58 5.95
CA LEU A 85 3.30 22.83 6.40
C LEU A 85 3.01 22.84 7.89
N GLY A 86 2.62 21.69 8.46
CA GLY A 86 2.35 21.57 9.91
C GLY A 86 3.57 21.80 10.80
N THR A 87 4.79 21.74 10.25
CA THR A 87 6.04 22.03 10.97
C THR A 87 6.75 23.29 10.47
N ALA A 88 6.12 24.06 9.59
CA ALA A 88 6.68 25.31 9.08
C ALA A 88 6.63 26.41 10.15
N GLU A 89 7.53 27.39 10.03
CA GLU A 89 7.58 28.54 10.95
C GLU A 89 6.31 29.39 10.90
N GLN A 90 5.66 29.44 9.72
CA GLN A 90 4.36 30.06 9.53
C GLN A 90 3.40 29.06 8.87
N PHE A 91 2.19 28.99 9.40
CA PHE A 91 1.14 28.12 8.87
C PHE A 91 0.30 28.86 7.83
N ASP A 92 0.31 28.36 6.60
CA ASP A 92 -0.56 28.83 5.52
C ASP A 92 -1.83 27.97 5.45
N GLU A 93 -2.90 28.45 6.09
CA GLU A 93 -4.21 27.78 6.15
C GLU A 93 -4.79 27.51 4.76
N ALA A 94 -4.69 28.48 3.83
CA ALA A 94 -5.28 28.33 2.50
C ALA A 94 -4.57 27.22 1.70
N ARG A 95 -3.24 27.17 1.78
CA ARG A 95 -2.46 26.10 1.16
C ARG A 95 -2.68 24.76 1.84
N ALA A 96 -2.79 24.72 3.17
CA ALA A 96 -3.09 23.51 3.91
C ALA A 96 -4.46 22.94 3.51
N ALA A 97 -5.49 23.79 3.42
CA ALA A 97 -6.83 23.39 2.95
C ALA A 97 -6.82 22.82 1.53
N SER A 98 -6.07 23.45 0.61
CA SER A 98 -5.93 22.96 -0.76
C SER A 98 -5.24 21.58 -0.82
N LEU A 99 -4.16 21.37 -0.07
CA LEU A 99 -3.46 20.09 0.01
C LEU A 99 -4.32 18.99 0.65
N ALA A 100 -5.08 19.33 1.69
CA ALA A 100 -6.03 18.42 2.32
C ALA A 100 -7.13 17.99 1.35
N GLN A 101 -7.68 18.92 0.57
CA GLN A 101 -8.67 18.63 -0.47
C GLN A 101 -8.09 17.73 -1.56
N ALA A 102 -6.87 18.00 -2.03
CA ALA A 102 -6.19 17.17 -3.03
C ALA A 102 -5.98 15.73 -2.52
N ALA A 103 -5.52 15.57 -1.28
CA ALA A 103 -5.39 14.26 -0.64
C ALA A 103 -6.74 13.54 -0.53
N GLY A 104 -7.79 14.24 -0.08
CA GLY A 104 -9.14 13.70 0.04
C GLY A 104 -9.69 13.20 -1.30
N ASN A 105 -9.53 14.00 -2.37
CA ASN A 105 -9.97 13.64 -3.72
C ASN A 105 -9.22 12.41 -4.25
N ALA A 106 -7.90 12.35 -4.07
CA ALA A 106 -7.09 11.22 -4.50
C ALA A 106 -7.46 9.92 -3.75
N LEU A 107 -7.72 10.02 -2.44
CA LEU A 107 -8.18 8.88 -1.63
C LEU A 107 -9.57 8.40 -2.05
N ALA A 108 -10.50 9.33 -2.31
CA ALA A 108 -11.83 8.99 -2.81
C ALA A 108 -11.75 8.27 -4.17
N ALA A 109 -10.89 8.75 -5.08
CA ALA A 109 -10.65 8.13 -6.37
C ALA A 109 -10.05 6.73 -6.25
N LEU A 110 -9.08 6.52 -5.35
CA LEU A 110 -8.53 5.19 -5.06
C LEU A 110 -9.60 4.24 -4.53
N THR A 111 -10.38 4.68 -3.55
CA THR A 111 -11.43 3.85 -2.93
C THR A 111 -12.46 3.41 -3.97
N LEU A 112 -12.86 4.31 -4.86
CA LEU A 112 -13.80 4.00 -5.93
C LEU A 112 -13.18 3.06 -6.98
N LEU A 113 -11.90 3.25 -7.31
CA LEU A 113 -11.17 2.38 -8.22
C LEU A 113 -11.11 0.94 -7.67
N ASP A 114 -10.71 0.79 -6.41
CA ASP A 114 -10.63 -0.50 -5.73
C ASP A 114 -12.00 -1.18 -5.70
N ALA A 115 -13.07 -0.47 -5.33
CA ALA A 115 -14.43 -1.03 -5.30
C ALA A 115 -14.92 -1.51 -6.68
N ARG A 116 -14.58 -0.79 -7.75
CA ARG A 116 -14.91 -1.18 -9.13
C ARG A 116 -14.14 -2.41 -9.57
N THR A 117 -12.85 -2.47 -9.26
CA THR A 117 -12.02 -3.64 -9.53
C THR A 117 -12.53 -4.86 -8.77
N ASP A 118 -12.84 -4.73 -7.48
CA ASP A 118 -13.40 -5.82 -6.69
C ASP A 118 -14.70 -6.35 -7.31
N ALA A 119 -15.56 -5.45 -7.80
CA ALA A 119 -16.78 -5.84 -8.50
C ALA A 119 -16.48 -6.62 -9.80
N GLN A 120 -15.49 -6.19 -10.58
CA GLN A 120 -15.06 -6.87 -11.80
C GLN A 120 -14.44 -8.24 -11.51
N VAL A 121 -13.57 -8.34 -10.50
CA VAL A 121 -12.96 -9.60 -10.08
C VAL A 121 -14.02 -10.58 -9.60
N ARG A 122 -14.99 -10.13 -8.78
CA ARG A 122 -16.12 -10.99 -8.36
C ARG A 122 -16.95 -11.51 -9.53
N ALA A 123 -17.05 -10.77 -10.63
CA ALA A 123 -17.79 -11.20 -11.82
C ALA A 123 -17.07 -12.30 -12.61
N VAL A 124 -15.77 -12.51 -12.38
CA VAL A 124 -15.00 -13.63 -12.96
C VAL A 124 -15.27 -14.95 -12.23
N LEU A 125 -15.71 -14.88 -10.97
CA LEU A 125 -15.95 -16.03 -10.11
C LEU A 125 -17.28 -16.73 -10.41
N THR A 126 -17.33 -18.05 -10.27
CA THR A 126 -18.59 -18.81 -10.30
C THR A 126 -19.47 -18.47 -9.08
N PRO A 127 -20.78 -18.76 -9.11
CA PRO A 127 -21.65 -18.61 -7.94
C PRO A 127 -21.12 -19.32 -6.68
N GLU A 128 -20.58 -20.53 -6.84
CA GLU A 128 -20.03 -21.35 -5.76
C GLU A 128 -18.76 -20.72 -5.18
N GLN A 129 -17.84 -20.29 -6.04
CA GLN A 129 -16.63 -19.55 -5.67
C GLN A 129 -16.97 -18.24 -4.95
N ARG A 130 -18.01 -17.52 -5.38
CA ARG A 130 -18.47 -16.30 -4.69
C ARG A 130 -18.96 -16.60 -3.27
N LYS A 131 -19.71 -17.70 -3.10
CA LYS A 131 -20.17 -18.13 -1.77
C LYS A 131 -19.00 -18.48 -0.86
N GLN A 132 -18.04 -19.28 -1.36
CA GLN A 132 -16.82 -19.64 -0.64
C GLN A 132 -15.99 -18.40 -0.26
N SER A 133 -15.86 -17.41 -1.16
CA SER A 133 -15.14 -16.17 -0.87
C SER A 133 -15.78 -15.35 0.26
N ALA A 134 -17.11 -15.38 0.38
CA ALA A 134 -17.84 -14.68 1.43
C ALA A 134 -17.69 -15.36 2.79
N GLU A 135 -17.66 -16.69 2.80
CA GLU A 135 -17.46 -17.51 4.01
C GLU A 135 -16.01 -17.45 4.52
N ASN A 136 -15.04 -17.39 3.60
CA ASN A 136 -13.61 -17.33 3.90
C ASN A 136 -13.08 -15.93 4.17
N ARG A 137 -13.91 -14.88 4.02
CA ARG A 137 -13.50 -13.52 4.36
C ARG A 137 -13.17 -13.49 5.86
N PRO A 138 -11.91 -13.26 6.25
CA PRO A 138 -11.54 -13.30 7.67
C PRO A 138 -12.47 -12.34 8.41
N ARG A 139 -13.02 -12.79 9.55
CA ARG A 139 -13.75 -11.97 10.52
C ARG A 139 -12.79 -10.93 11.13
N ARG A 140 -12.26 -10.03 10.30
CA ARG A 140 -11.42 -8.90 10.68
C ARG A 140 -12.23 -7.90 11.53
N GLU A 141 -13.55 -7.92 11.39
CA GLU A 141 -14.50 -7.19 12.23
C GLU A 141 -14.54 -7.69 13.68
N GLN A 142 -14.15 -8.95 13.97
CA GLN A 142 -14.27 -9.53 15.31
C GLN A 142 -12.96 -9.53 16.12
N ARG A 143 -11.88 -8.97 15.57
CA ARG A 143 -10.59 -8.83 16.26
C ARG A 143 -10.33 -7.40 16.77
N ARG A 144 -11.37 -6.71 17.25
CA ARG A 144 -11.23 -5.59 18.18
C ARG A 144 -11.99 -5.78 19.50
N PRO A 145 -11.77 -6.86 20.28
CA PRO A 145 -11.95 -6.78 21.71
C PRO A 145 -10.70 -6.13 22.34
N GLY A 146 -10.88 -5.07 23.11
CA GLY A 146 -9.85 -4.58 24.03
C GLY A 146 -8.95 -3.44 23.52
N ARG A 147 -9.51 -2.24 23.40
CA ARG A 147 -8.84 -1.05 23.95
C ARG A 147 -9.65 -0.60 25.17
N GLN A 148 -9.73 -1.49 26.18
CA GLN A 148 -10.09 -1.04 27.52
C GLN A 148 -8.90 -0.25 28.04
N ALA A 149 -9.23 0.94 28.52
CA ALA A 149 -8.30 1.92 29.03
C ALA A 149 -7.71 1.42 30.36
N ASP A 150 -6.38 1.47 30.46
CA ASP A 150 -5.66 1.71 31.71
C ASP A 150 -4.85 3.00 31.54
#